data_AF-A0A853G669-F1
#
_entry.id   AF-A0A853G669-F1
#
_cell.length_a   1.000
_cell.length_b   1.000
_cell.length_c   1.000
_cell.angle_alpha   90.00
_cell.angle_beta   90.00
_cell.angle_gamma   90.00
#
_symmetry.space_group_name_H-M   'P 1'
#
loop_
_entity.id
_entity.type
_entity.pdbx_description
1 polymer ?
#
loop_
_entity_poly.entity_id
_entity_poly.type
_entity_poly.pdbx_seq_one_letter_code
_entity_poly.pdbx_strand_id
1 'polypeptide(L)' 'MDTEKLAVTLNRRLDGQILAIDEGRDACVFYLRNRRRVSINLADLAHSPEAAVDELRRTVEKRRAIL' A
#
# COMPACT_ATOMS: atom_id res chain seq x y z
N MET A 1 10.68 10.15 6.81
CA MET A 1 9.69 9.09 7.08
C MET A 1 10.42 7.76 6.97
N ASP A 2 10.15 6.80 7.85
CA ASP A 2 10.80 5.49 7.83
C ASP A 2 9.95 4.54 6.97
N THR A 3 10.31 4.39 5.69
CA THR A 3 9.56 3.58 4.71
C THR A 3 9.49 2.11 5.12
N GLU A 4 10.50 1.61 5.83
CA GLU A 4 10.53 0.23 6.32
C GLU A 4 9.49 0.00 7.43
N LYS A 5 9.38 0.93 8.39
CA LYS A 5 8.31 0.87 9.41
C LYS A 5 6.91 0.97 8.80
N LEU A 6 6.75 1.83 7.79
CA LEU A 6 5.48 1.97 7.06
C LEU A 6 5.14 0.67 6.33
N ALA A 7 6.09 0.08 5.62
CA ALA A 7 5.96 -1.19 4.92
C ALA A 7 5.49 -2.33 5.84
N VAL A 8 6.15 -2.49 6.98
CA VAL A 8 5.81 -3.51 7.98
C VAL A 8 4.42 -3.28 8.55
N THR A 9 4.08 -2.03 8.86
CA THR A 9 2.76 -1.67 9.41
C THR A 9 1.65 -1.95 8.41
N LEU A 10 1.84 -1.56 7.16
CA LEU A 10 0.89 -1.80 6.07
C LEU A 10 0.70 -3.29 5.80
N ASN A 11 1.79 -4.07 5.76
CA ASN A 11 1.70 -5.49 5.49
C ASN A 11 0.97 -6.25 6.62
N ARG A 12 1.14 -5.82 7.88
CA ARG A 12 0.35 -6.34 9.01
C ARG A 12 -1.13 -5.99 8.91
N ARG A 13 -1.47 -4.76 8.56
CA ARG A 13 -2.88 -4.30 8.44
C ARG A 13 -3.62 -4.94 7.26
N LEU A 14 -2.88 -5.42 6.27
CA LEU A 14 -3.41 -6.03 5.06
C LEU A 14 -3.14 -7.54 5.00
N ASP A 15 -3.07 -8.24 6.13
CA ASP A 15 -2.96 -9.71 6.18
C ASP A 15 -1.86 -10.30 5.26
N GLY A 16 -0.71 -9.65 5.17
CA GLY A 16 0.41 -10.15 4.35
C GLY A 16 0.21 -10.01 2.83
N GLN A 17 -0.74 -9.17 2.38
CA GLN A 17 -1.07 -9.01 0.96
C GLN A 17 -0.01 -8.25 0.15
N ILE A 18 0.92 -7.54 0.80
CA ILE A 18 2.00 -6.82 0.12
C ILE A 18 3.17 -7.78 -0.08
N LEU A 19 3.57 -7.96 -1.33
CA LEU A 19 4.70 -8.79 -1.74
C LEU A 19 6.01 -8.01 -1.83
N ALA A 20 5.94 -6.78 -2.32
CA ALA A 20 7.10 -5.91 -2.50
C ALA A 20 6.66 -4.44 -2.49
N ILE A 21 7.63 -3.57 -2.21
CA ILE A 21 7.47 -2.12 -2.25
C ILE A 21 8.65 -1.56 -3.02
N ASP A 22 8.37 -0.64 -3.93
CA ASP A 22 9.38 0.11 -4.69
C ASP A 22 9.19 1.60 -4.39
N GLU A 23 10.22 2.23 -3.83
CA GLU A 23 10.21 3.64 -3.47
C GLU A 23 10.87 4.44 -4.59
N GLY A 24 10.05 5.17 -5.33
CA GLY A 24 10.50 6.13 -6.34
C GLY A 24 10.72 7.52 -5.74
N ARG A 25 11.05 8.47 -6.61
CA ARG A 25 11.30 9.87 -6.22
C ARG A 25 10.07 10.56 -5.61
N ASP A 26 8.90 10.29 -6.16
CA ASP A 26 7.65 11.00 -5.83
C ASP A 26 6.54 10.05 -5.35
N ALA A 27 6.75 8.73 -5.40
CA ALA A 27 5.72 7.75 -5.07
C ALA A 27 6.29 6.43 -4.56
N CYS A 28 5.52 5.74 -3.72
CA CYS A 28 5.73 4.34 -3.35
C CYS A 28 4.78 3.44 -4.15
N VAL A 29 5.33 2.40 -4.77
CA VAL A 29 4.57 1.37 -5.49
C VAL A 29 4.50 0.11 -4.66
N PHE A 30 3.28 -0.32 -4.33
CA PHE A 30 2.97 -1.53 -3.58
C PHE A 30 2.53 -2.64 -4.52
N TYR A 31 3.28 -3.75 -4.53
CA TYR A 31 2.96 -4.94 -5.30
C TYR A 31 2.15 -5.91 -4.43
N LEU A 32 0.96 -6.27 -4.86
CA LEU A 32 0.00 -7.06 -4.09
C LEU A 32 -0.04 -8.53 -4.56
N ARG A 33 -0.36 -9.46 -3.64
CA ARG A 33 -0.52 -10.90 -3.92
C ARG A 33 -1.51 -11.21 -5.03
N ASN A 34 -2.54 -10.37 -5.18
CA ASN A 34 -3.55 -10.49 -6.24
C ASN A 34 -3.06 -10.00 -7.63
N ARG A 35 -1.74 -9.83 -7.81
CA ARG A 35 -1.07 -9.34 -9.03
C ARG A 35 -1.42 -7.89 -9.41
N ARG A 36 -1.97 -7.10 -8.48
CA ARG A 36 -2.16 -5.65 -8.68
C ARG A 36 -0.97 -4.86 -8.14
N ARG A 37 -0.85 -3.64 -8.65
CA ARG A 37 0.04 -2.61 -8.12
C ARG A 37 -0.78 -1.40 -7.69
N VAL A 38 -0.41 -0.77 -6.60
CA VAL A 38 -0.96 0.50 -6.13
C VAL A 38 0.18 1.49 -6.00
N SER A 39 0.05 2.65 -6.61
CA SER A 39 1.03 3.73 -6.51
C SER A 39 0.46 4.81 -5.62
N ILE A 40 1.18 5.16 -4.55
CA ILE A 40 0.77 6.22 -3.62
C ILE A 40 1.82 7.32 -3.67
N ASN A 41 1.38 8.55 -3.89
CA ASN A 41 2.27 9.72 -3.89
C ASN A 41 2.87 9.93 -2.49
N LEU A 42 4.18 10.20 -2.42
CA LEU A 42 4.88 10.44 -1.16
C LEU A 42 4.37 11.72 -0.46
N ALA A 43 3.95 12.72 -1.23
CA ALA A 43 3.35 13.94 -0.67
C ALA A 43 2.02 13.63 0.03
N ASP A 44 1.16 12.82 -0.60
CA ASP A 44 -0.10 12.38 -0.01
C ASP A 44 0.14 11.54 1.24
N LEU A 45 1.14 10.68 1.20
CA LEU A 45 1.50 9.81 2.31
C LEU A 45 2.12 10.60 3.48
N ALA A 46 2.83 11.69 3.20
CA ALA A 46 3.34 12.60 4.23
C ALA A 46 2.23 13.48 4.85
N HIS A 47 1.22 13.87 4.07
CA HIS A 47 0.10 14.68 4.55
C HIS A 47 -0.96 13.85 5.29
N SER A 48 -1.29 12.67 4.79
CA SER A 48 -2.29 11.78 5.37
C SER A 48 -1.93 10.30 5.13
N PRO A 49 -1.10 9.72 6.01
CA PRO A 49 -0.74 8.30 5.97
C PRO A 49 -1.97 7.39 6.01
N GLU A 50 -3.01 7.76 6.76
CA GLU A 50 -4.24 6.98 6.90
C GLU A 50 -5.02 6.89 5.57
N ALA A 51 -5.13 7.98 4.82
CA ALA A 51 -5.82 7.99 3.54
C ALA A 51 -5.14 7.07 2.51
N ALA A 52 -3.81 7.08 2.49
CA ALA A 52 -2.99 6.17 1.71
C ALA A 52 -3.25 4.69 2.06
N VAL A 53 -3.33 4.38 3.36
CA VAL A 53 -3.63 3.02 3.84
C VAL A 53 -5.04 2.59 3.41
N ASP A 54 -6.03 3.48 3.51
CA ASP A 54 -7.42 3.19 3.16
C ASP A 54 -7.60 2.93 1.66
N GLU A 55 -6.90 3.66 0.79
CA GLU A 55 -6.89 3.39 -0.65
C GLU A 55 -6.30 2.01 -0.96
N LEU A 56 -5.18 1.67 -0.32
CA LEU A 56 -4.52 0.37 -0.45
C LEU A 56 -5.47 -0.75 -0.01
N ARG A 57 -6.15 -0.56 1.13
CA ARG A 57 -7.15 -1.50 1.68
C ARG A 57 -8.33 -1.70 0.73
N ARG A 58 -8.92 -0.61 0.22
CA ARG A 58 -10.03 -0.69 -0.76
C ARG A 58 -9.63 -1.47 -2.02
N THR A 59 -8.38 -1.33 -2.47
CA THR A 59 -7.88 -2.03 -3.65
C THR A 59 -7.70 -3.53 -3.41
N VAL A 60 -7.27 -3.91 -2.22
CA VAL A 60 -7.20 -5.31 -1.76
C VAL A 60 -8.61 -5.91 -1.65
N GLU A 61 -9.54 -5.21 -1.00
CA GLU A 61 -10.90 -5.70 -0.71
C GLU A 61 -11.78 -5.82 -1.96
N LYS A 62 -11.65 -4.91 -2.94
CA LYS A 62 -12.46 -4.91 -4.19
C LYS A 62 -12.46 -6.23 -4.99
N ARG A 63 -11.52 -7.15 -4.73
CA ARG A 63 -11.50 -8.49 -5.37
C ARG A 63 -11.76 -9.66 -4.43
N ARG A 64 -11.77 -9.44 -3.12
CA ARG A 64 -12.25 -10.47 -2.18
C ARG A 64 -13.75 -10.77 -2.41
N ALA A 65 -14.48 -9.82 -3.00
CA ALA A 65 -15.88 -9.95 -3.38
C ALA A 65 -16.14 -10.55 -4.78
N ILE A 66 -15.09 -10.86 -5.56
CA ILE A 66 -15.21 -11.39 -6.94
C ILE A 66 -14.75 -12.87 -7.02
N LEU A 67 -14.38 -13.47 -5.88
CA LEU A 67 -14.10 -14.89 -5.70
C LEU A 67 -15.18 -15.50 -4.80
#